data_AF-A0A9R1BSU6-F1
#
_entry.id   AF-A0A9R1BSU6-F1
#
_cell.length_a   1.000
_cell.length_b   1.000
_cell.length_c   1.000
_cell.angle_alpha   90.00
_cell.angle_beta   90.00
_cell.angle_gamma   90.00
#
_symmetry.space_group_name_H-M   'P 1'
#
loop_
_entity.id
_entity.type
_entity.pdbx_description
1 polymer ?
#
loop_
_entity_poly.entity_id
_entity_poly.type
_entity_poly.pdbx_seq_one_letter_code
_entity_poly.pdbx_strand_id
1 'polypeptide(L)'
;MITYFVKLPAYPVRGSSNKDVALVFLHYIMAFMMQGIITAPMLYAMEEFPQLQDVVDQGFDNPANVEIALDYLQKSRGIERTKELAQEHVNLAVKAIESLPDSDDEDVLISRRALIDITQRVITRTK
;
A
#
# COMPACT_ATOMS: atom_id res chain seq x y z
N MET A 1 23.40 -24.60 -7.31
CA MET A 1 22.36 -25.58 -6.90
C MET A 1 22.00 -25.17 -5.48
N ILE A 2 20.97 -24.35 -5.25
CA ILE A 2 19.56 -24.74 -5.24
C ILE A 2 18.71 -23.61 -5.84
N THR A 3 17.90 -23.99 -6.81
CA THR A 3 16.92 -23.16 -7.52
C THR A 3 15.68 -23.01 -6.65
N TYR A 4 15.43 -21.83 -6.07
CA TYR A 4 14.11 -21.55 -5.46
C TYR A 4 13.16 -21.01 -6.53
N PHE A 5 12.67 -21.94 -7.34
CA PHE A 5 11.43 -21.80 -8.07
C PHE A 5 10.32 -22.08 -7.06
N VAL A 6 10.00 -21.10 -6.19
CA VAL A 6 8.71 -21.14 -5.50
C VAL A 6 7.69 -20.88 -6.60
N LYS A 7 7.04 -21.96 -7.02
CA LYS A 7 5.93 -21.94 -7.95
C LYS A 7 4.78 -21.23 -7.23
N LEU A 8 4.81 -19.90 -7.24
CA LEU A 8 3.64 -19.09 -6.93
C LEU A 8 2.51 -19.63 -7.79
N PRO A 9 1.32 -19.94 -7.22
CA PRO A 9 0.18 -20.30 -8.05
C PRO A 9 -0.03 -19.16 -9.05
N ALA A 10 0.17 -19.48 -10.33
CA ALA A 10 -0.11 -18.57 -11.43
C ALA A 10 -1.64 -18.37 -11.47
N TYR A 11 -2.11 -17.33 -10.79
CA TYR A 11 -3.49 -16.86 -10.95
C TYR A 11 -3.54 -16.06 -12.26
N PRO A 12 -4.32 -16.49 -13.26
CA PRO A 12 -4.41 -15.80 -14.53
C PRO A 12 -5.14 -14.47 -14.33
N VAL A 13 -4.43 -13.34 -14.46
CA VAL A 13 -5.06 -12.02 -14.51
C VAL A 13 -5.49 -11.76 -15.95
N ARG A 14 -6.78 -11.92 -16.23
CA ARG A 14 -7.39 -11.53 -17.51
C ARG A 14 -8.73 -10.83 -17.27
N GLY A 15 -8.73 -9.51 -17.46
CA GLY A 15 -9.95 -8.73 -17.70
C GLY A 15 -10.50 -7.90 -16.54
N SER A 16 -9.87 -6.75 -16.29
CA SER A 16 -10.38 -5.54 -15.63
C SER A 16 -11.79 -5.61 -14.99
N SER A 17 -11.88 -6.27 -13.84
CA SER A 17 -12.94 -6.09 -12.85
C SER A 17 -12.37 -5.49 -11.56
N ASN A 18 -13.19 -4.77 -10.78
CA ASN A 18 -12.81 -4.19 -9.48
C ASN A 18 -12.30 -5.27 -8.48
N LYS A 19 -12.69 -6.54 -8.71
CA LYS A 19 -12.18 -7.72 -7.98
C LYS A 19 -10.73 -8.07 -8.32
N ASP A 20 -10.29 -7.81 -9.53
CA ASP A 20 -8.92 -8.12 -9.97
C ASP A 20 -7.91 -7.16 -9.35
N VAL A 21 -8.28 -5.89 -9.15
CA VAL A 21 -7.45 -4.88 -8.49
C VAL A 21 -7.22 -5.22 -7.02
N ALA A 22 -8.28 -5.66 -6.32
CA ALA A 22 -8.17 -6.11 -4.93
C ALA A 22 -7.29 -7.37 -4.81
N LEU A 23 -7.40 -8.30 -5.76
CA LEU A 23 -6.59 -9.52 -5.80
C LEU A 23 -5.10 -9.24 -6.04
N VAL A 24 -4.78 -8.33 -6.97
CA VAL A 24 -3.40 -7.89 -7.24
C VAL A 24 -2.80 -7.19 -6.02
N PHE A 25 -3.59 -6.38 -5.31
CA PHE A 25 -3.13 -5.70 -4.11
C PHE A 25 -2.85 -6.68 -2.96
N LEU A 26 -3.73 -7.66 -2.71
CA LEU A 26 -3.51 -8.71 -1.72
C LEU A 26 -2.28 -9.57 -2.06
N HIS A 27 -2.06 -9.86 -3.35
CA HIS A 27 -0.86 -10.55 -3.81
C HIS A 27 0.43 -9.78 -3.48
N TYR A 28 0.41 -8.45 -3.62
CA TYR A 28 1.57 -7.63 -3.30
C TYR A 28 1.86 -7.57 -1.79
N ILE A 29 0.82 -7.50 -0.96
CA ILE A 29 0.97 -7.55 0.50
C ILE A 29 1.55 -8.91 0.92
N MET A 30 1.06 -10.00 0.33
CA MET A 30 1.61 -11.33 0.57
C MET A 30 3.11 -11.38 0.24
N ALA A 31 3.54 -10.80 -0.87
CA ALA A 31 4.96 -10.77 -1.24
C ALA A 31 5.85 -10.08 -0.19
N PHE A 32 5.38 -9.00 0.44
CA PHE A 32 6.11 -8.35 1.55
C PHE A 32 6.16 -9.20 2.81
N MET A 33 5.04 -9.80 3.20
CA MET A 33 4.98 -10.69 4.37
C MET A 33 5.95 -11.86 4.23
N MET A 34 6.01 -12.48 3.05
CA MET A 34 6.95 -13.58 2.76
C MET A 34 8.43 -13.16 2.84
N GLN A 35 8.73 -11.85 2.81
CA GLN A 35 10.08 -11.31 3.01
C GLN A 35 10.31 -10.82 4.45
N GLY A 36 9.35 -11.01 5.36
CA GLY A 36 9.39 -10.49 6.73
C GLY A 36 9.19 -8.97 6.81
N ILE A 37 8.70 -8.33 5.75
CA ILE A 37 8.49 -6.88 5.72
C ILE A 37 7.06 -6.59 6.17
N ILE A 38 6.95 -6.00 7.37
CA ILE A 38 5.70 -5.48 7.90
C ILE A 38 5.46 -4.06 7.35
N THR A 39 4.28 -3.83 6.78
CA THR A 39 3.90 -2.57 6.15
C THR A 39 2.73 -1.90 6.85
N ALA A 40 2.47 -0.63 6.54
CA ALA A 40 1.42 0.17 7.19
C ALA A 40 0.04 -0.52 7.29
N PRO A 41 -0.48 -1.23 6.26
CA PRO A 41 -1.74 -1.95 6.39
C PRO A 41 -1.73 -3.00 7.51
N MET A 42 -0.61 -3.72 7.68
CA MET A 42 -0.47 -4.73 8.72
C MET A 42 -0.30 -4.10 10.09
N LEU A 43 0.45 -3.01 10.21
CA LEU A 43 0.59 -2.26 11.48
C LEU A 43 -0.78 -1.79 12.00
N TYR A 44 -1.61 -1.22 11.12
CA TYR A 44 -2.96 -0.81 11.50
C TYR A 44 -3.89 -1.99 11.81
N ALA A 45 -3.74 -3.12 11.11
CA ALA A 45 -4.47 -4.34 11.46
C ALA A 45 -4.09 -4.86 12.86
N MET A 46 -2.82 -4.73 13.26
CA MET A 46 -2.34 -5.14 14.60
C MET A 46 -2.86 -4.21 15.71
N GLU A 47 -3.06 -2.93 15.43
CA GLU A 47 -3.72 -2.02 16.38
C GLU A 47 -5.18 -2.44 16.66
N GLU A 48 -5.89 -2.92 15.63
CA GLU A 48 -7.28 -3.38 15.76
C GLU A 48 -7.37 -4.82 16.32
N PHE A 49 -6.40 -5.66 16.00
CA PHE A 49 -6.31 -7.05 16.42
C PHE A 49 -4.94 -7.36 17.03
N PRO A 50 -4.72 -7.05 18.33
CA PRO A 50 -3.40 -7.25 18.97
C PRO A 50 -2.88 -8.70 18.92
N GLN A 51 -3.78 -9.68 18.86
CA GLN A 51 -3.47 -11.12 18.67
C GLN A 51 -2.70 -11.40 17.36
N LEU A 52 -2.81 -10.52 16.36
CA LEU A 52 -2.04 -10.61 15.13
C LEU A 52 -0.54 -10.43 15.36
N GLN A 53 -0.12 -9.76 16.44
CA GLN A 53 1.29 -9.62 16.80
C GLN A 53 1.96 -10.99 17.01
N ASP A 54 1.28 -11.93 17.68
CA ASP A 54 1.83 -13.27 17.91
C ASP A 54 2.06 -14.02 16.59
N VAL A 55 1.20 -13.81 15.59
CA VAL A 55 1.33 -14.41 14.26
C VAL A 55 2.51 -13.79 13.50
N VAL A 56 2.68 -12.47 13.61
CA VAL A 56 3.82 -11.74 13.03
C VAL A 56 5.14 -12.19 13.66
N ASP A 57 5.17 -12.34 14.99
CA ASP A 57 6.38 -12.75 15.74
C ASP A 57 6.77 -14.20 15.45
N GLN A 58 5.80 -15.08 15.17
CA GLN A 58 6.05 -16.43 14.67
C GLN A 58 6.59 -16.47 13.24
N GLY A 59 6.50 -15.36 12.50
CA GLY A 59 6.97 -15.23 11.13
C GLY A 59 6.06 -15.89 10.09
N PHE A 60 6.44 -15.73 8.82
CA PHE A 60 5.63 -16.14 7.66
C PHE A 60 6.20 -17.33 6.87
N ASP A 61 7.16 -18.05 7.46
CA ASP A 61 7.69 -19.30 6.87
C ASP A 61 6.62 -20.40 6.82
N ASN A 62 5.65 -20.35 7.75
CA ASN A 62 4.48 -21.21 7.75
C ASN A 62 3.33 -20.57 6.93
N PRO A 63 2.85 -21.20 5.85
CA PRO A 63 1.73 -20.69 5.07
C PRO A 63 0.45 -20.42 5.89
N ALA A 64 0.23 -21.17 6.98
CA ALA A 64 -0.91 -20.94 7.86
C ALA A 64 -0.86 -19.54 8.51
N ASN A 65 0.32 -19.04 8.85
CA ASN A 65 0.48 -17.70 9.44
C ASN A 65 0.15 -16.60 8.42
N VAL A 66 0.47 -16.84 7.13
CA VAL A 66 0.09 -15.95 6.03
C VAL A 66 -1.44 -15.89 5.86
N GLU A 67 -2.10 -17.05 5.88
CA GLU A 67 -3.56 -17.11 5.78
C GLU A 67 -4.26 -16.40 6.93
N ILE A 68 -3.78 -16.61 8.17
CA ILE A 68 -4.30 -15.93 9.36
C ILE A 68 -4.10 -14.41 9.26
N ALA A 69 -2.90 -13.95 8.87
CA ALA A 69 -2.63 -12.53 8.74
C ALA A 69 -3.50 -11.86 7.66
N LEU A 70 -3.76 -12.57 6.54
CA LEU A 70 -4.67 -12.08 5.51
C LEU A 70 -6.13 -12.00 6.00
N ASP A 71 -6.59 -12.97 6.78
CA ASP A 71 -7.92 -12.96 7.37
C ASP A 71 -8.11 -11.75 8.32
N TYR A 72 -7.14 -11.50 9.20
CA TYR A 72 -7.17 -10.29 10.05
C TYR A 72 -7.10 -9.01 9.23
N LEU A 73 -6.26 -8.96 8.20
CA LEU A 73 -6.15 -7.78 7.34
C LEU A 73 -7.48 -7.48 6.62
N GLN A 74 -8.18 -8.51 6.14
CA GLN A 74 -9.50 -8.37 5.51
C GLN A 74 -10.60 -7.91 6.49
N LYS A 75 -10.51 -8.32 7.75
CA LYS A 75 -11.44 -7.91 8.82
C LYS A 75 -11.13 -6.52 9.38
N SER A 76 -9.89 -6.05 9.22
CA SER A 76 -9.44 -4.75 9.72
C SER A 76 -9.72 -3.60 8.76
N ARG A 77 -9.58 -2.38 9.26
CA ARG A 77 -9.49 -1.16 8.43
C ARG A 77 -8.07 -0.83 8.01
N GLY A 78 -7.10 -1.75 8.13
CA GLY A 78 -5.68 -1.44 7.88
C GLY A 78 -5.38 -0.90 6.48
N ILE A 79 -6.00 -1.46 5.45
CA ILE A 79 -5.88 -0.97 4.06
C ILE A 79 -6.49 0.43 3.91
N GLU A 80 -7.67 0.63 4.50
CA GLU A 80 -8.39 1.90 4.45
C GLU A 80 -7.59 3.00 5.16
N ARG A 81 -7.14 2.76 6.38
CA ARG A 81 -6.31 3.68 7.17
C ARG A 81 -5.00 4.03 6.48
N THR A 82 -4.39 3.08 5.78
CA THR A 82 -3.20 3.37 4.97
C THR A 82 -3.50 4.32 3.80
N LYS A 83 -4.67 4.19 3.16
CA LYS A 83 -5.12 5.11 2.11
C LYS A 83 -5.44 6.50 2.68
N GLU A 84 -6.09 6.56 3.84
CA GLU A 84 -6.34 7.80 4.57
C GLU A 84 -5.02 8.52 4.91
N LEU A 85 -4.03 7.80 5.43
CA LEU A 85 -2.69 8.34 5.71
C LEU A 85 -2.01 8.86 4.43
N ALA A 86 -2.08 8.11 3.33
CA ALA A 86 -1.54 8.58 2.04
C ALA A 86 -2.23 9.87 1.56
N GLN A 87 -3.56 9.98 1.75
CA GLN A 87 -4.32 11.20 1.45
C GLN A 87 -3.91 12.38 2.32
N GLU A 88 -3.66 12.15 3.61
CA GLU A 88 -3.14 13.17 4.51
C GLU A 88 -1.78 13.71 4.02
N HIS A 89 -0.85 12.82 3.64
CA HIS A 89 0.44 13.23 3.09
C HIS A 89 0.32 14.02 1.78
N VAL A 90 -0.61 13.66 0.90
CA VAL A 90 -0.91 14.46 -0.30
C VAL A 90 -1.41 15.86 0.06
N ASN A 91 -2.32 15.96 1.02
CA ASN A 91 -2.84 17.25 1.46
C ASN A 91 -1.73 18.13 2.06
N LEU A 92 -0.82 17.54 2.84
CA LEU A 92 0.34 18.24 3.40
C LEU A 92 1.30 18.71 2.31
N ALA A 93 1.58 17.87 1.31
CA ALA A 93 2.44 18.23 0.18
C ALA A 93 1.85 19.37 -0.67
N VAL A 94 0.54 19.35 -0.93
CA VAL A 94 -0.14 20.47 -1.62
C VAL A 94 -0.03 21.75 -0.82
N LYS A 95 -0.32 21.72 0.49
CA LYS A 95 -0.17 22.89 1.38
C LYS A 95 1.26 23.43 1.39
N ALA A 96 2.26 22.55 1.37
CA ALA A 96 3.66 22.97 1.30
C ALA A 96 3.98 23.72 0.00
N ILE A 97 3.46 23.25 -1.15
CA ILE A 97 3.62 23.93 -2.44
C ILE A 97 2.91 25.29 -2.44
N GLU A 98 1.69 25.35 -1.90
CA GLU A 98 0.91 26.59 -1.78
C GLU A 98 1.56 27.60 -0.82
N SER A 99 2.38 27.15 0.13
CA SER A 99 3.10 28.03 1.06
C SER A 99 4.36 28.69 0.48
N LEU A 100 4.74 28.36 -0.76
CA LEU A 100 5.88 29.00 -1.42
C LEU A 100 5.60 30.49 -1.70
N PRO A 101 6.59 31.40 -1.59
CA PRO A 101 6.38 32.83 -1.80
C PRO A 101 5.71 33.14 -3.15
N ASP A 102 4.86 34.16 -3.22
CA ASP A 102 4.20 34.53 -4.49
C ASP A 102 5.22 34.88 -5.58
N SER A 103 4.84 34.59 -6.83
CA SER A 103 5.67 34.83 -8.02
C SER A 103 4.78 35.02 -9.24
N ASP A 104 5.04 36.08 -10.01
CA ASP A 104 4.38 36.36 -11.29
C ASP A 104 5.12 35.69 -12.48
N ASP A 105 6.24 35.02 -12.22
CA ASP A 105 6.99 34.27 -13.24
C ASP A 105 6.18 33.06 -13.75
N GLU A 106 6.00 33.00 -15.06
CA GLU A 106 5.17 31.99 -15.73
C GLU A 106 5.70 30.56 -15.52
N ASP A 107 7.01 30.35 -15.57
CA ASP A 107 7.64 29.04 -15.39
C ASP A 107 7.47 28.55 -13.94
N VAL A 108 7.54 29.47 -12.97
CA VAL A 108 7.28 29.17 -11.56
C VAL A 108 5.83 28.72 -11.36
N LEU A 109 4.86 29.41 -11.97
CA LEU A 109 3.45 29.07 -11.87
C LEU A 109 3.13 27.73 -12.53
N ILE A 110 3.68 27.47 -13.71
CA ILE A 110 3.56 26.18 -14.41
C ILE A 110 4.12 25.05 -13.55
N SER A 111 5.32 25.24 -12.99
CA SER A 111 5.98 24.24 -12.16
C SER A 111 5.18 23.92 -10.90
N ARG A 112 4.62 24.92 -10.21
CA ARG A 112 3.75 24.69 -9.03
C ARG A 112 2.53 23.87 -9.38
N ARG A 113 1.86 24.19 -10.49
CA ARG A 113 0.68 23.44 -10.94
C ARG A 113 1.03 21.99 -11.26
N ALA A 114 2.17 21.76 -11.91
CA ALA A 114 2.66 20.42 -12.21
C ALA A 114 2.97 19.62 -10.94
N LEU A 115 3.58 20.24 -9.91
CA LEU A 115 3.86 19.57 -8.64
C LEU A 115 2.57 19.16 -7.91
N ILE A 116 1.55 20.02 -7.89
CA ILE A 116 0.24 19.70 -7.30
C ILE A 116 -0.41 18.52 -8.03
N ASP A 117 -0.44 18.57 -9.36
CA ASP A 117 -1.02 17.51 -10.20
C ASP A 117 -0.32 16.16 -9.99
N ILE A 118 1.02 16.13 -9.97
CA ILE A 118 1.78 14.90 -9.69
C ILE A 118 1.47 14.38 -8.29
N THR A 119 1.37 15.26 -7.29
CA THR A 119 1.07 14.87 -5.90
C THR A 119 -0.30 14.20 -5.81
N GLN A 120 -1.32 14.75 -6.47
CA GLN A 120 -2.68 14.18 -6.49
C GLN A 120 -2.75 12.83 -7.22
N ARG A 121 -1.95 12.64 -8.27
CA ARG A 121 -1.90 11.39 -9.04
C ARG A 121 -1.34 10.19 -8.26
N VAL A 122 -0.60 10.42 -7.18
CA VAL A 122 -0.03 9.32 -6.37
C VAL A 122 -1.11 8.39 -5.81
N ILE A 123 -2.29 8.91 -5.49
CA ILE A 123 -3.37 8.16 -4.84
C ILE A 123 -4.21 7.36 -5.84
N THR A 124 -4.36 7.87 -7.06
CA THR A 124 -5.20 7.26 -8.09
C THR A 124 -4.45 6.32 -9.02
N ARG A 125 -3.13 6.18 -8.86
CA ARG A 125 -2.30 5.36 -9.72
C ARG A 125 -2.53 3.86 -9.49
N THR A 126 -3.21 3.21 -10.43
CA THR A 126 -3.16 1.77 -10.65
C THR A 126 -2.04 1.45 -11.65
N LYS A 127 -1.14 0.53 -11.29
CA LYS A 127 0.00 0.11 -12.12
C LYS A 127 -0.34 -1.14 -12.92
#